data_AF-W4RJD8-F1
#
_entry.id   AF-W4RJD8-F1
#
_cell.length_a   1.000
_cell.length_b   1.000
_cell.length_c   1.000
_cell.angle_alpha   90.00
_cell.angle_beta   90.00
_cell.angle_gamma   90.00
#
_symmetry.space_group_name_H-M   'P 1'
#
loop_
_entity.id
_entity.type
_entity.pdbx_description
1 polymer ?
#
loop_
_entity_poly.entity_id
_entity_poly.type
_entity_poly.pdbx_seq_one_letter_code
_entity_poly.pdbx_strand_id
1 'polypeptide(L)'
;MLNTLGVVPVISALRVKALSIQQETMNSIERKLPHLSDRDIKVLNKHTKSIINQLLKDPILQAKELAAGPDAEEALDLFVKIFNIEQLVAEQEGMKTAETKQVKVPSPQASFQP
;
A
#
# COMPACT_ATOMS: atom_id res chain seq x y z
N MET A 1 23.19 4.33 -6.61
CA MET A 1 22.20 4.33 -5.53
C MET A 1 21.28 3.16 -5.80
N LEU A 2 21.17 2.19 -4.89
CA LEU A 2 20.23 1.08 -5.06
C LEU A 2 18.82 1.65 -5.22
N ASN A 3 18.11 1.21 -6.26
CA ASN A 3 16.77 1.67 -6.60
C ASN A 3 15.77 1.27 -5.51
N THR A 4 15.67 2.08 -4.45
CA THR A 4 14.58 2.04 -3.46
C THR A 4 13.21 2.33 -4.07
N LEU A 5 13.14 2.65 -5.38
CA LEU A 5 11.91 2.95 -6.11
C LEU A 5 10.99 1.73 -6.27
N GLY A 6 11.51 0.49 -6.33
CA GLY A 6 10.70 -0.71 -6.58
C GLY A 6 9.96 -1.27 -5.35
N VAL A 7 10.48 -1.08 -4.13
CA VAL A 7 9.87 -1.71 -2.94
C VAL A 7 8.64 -0.96 -2.42
N VAL A 8 8.60 0.35 -2.57
CA VAL A 8 7.47 1.17 -2.12
C VAL A 8 6.14 0.78 -2.80
N PRO A 9 6.04 0.68 -4.15
CA PRO A 9 4.80 0.25 -4.79
C PRO A 9 4.43 -1.18 -4.41
N VAL A 10 5.39 -2.08 -4.19
CA VAL A 10 5.15 -3.44 -3.66
C VAL A 10 4.51 -3.41 -2.26
N ILE A 11 5.06 -2.62 -1.34
CA ILE A 11 4.50 -2.49 0.02
C ILE A 11 3.10 -1.85 -0.03
N SER A 12 2.89 -0.84 -0.88
CA SER A 12 1.57 -0.22 -1.05
C SER A 12 0.56 -1.21 -1.60
N ALA A 13 0.92 -1.96 -2.65
CA ALA A 13 0.07 -2.98 -3.24
C ALA A 13 -0.34 -4.07 -2.23
N LEU A 14 0.61 -4.55 -1.41
CA LEU A 14 0.33 -5.51 -0.35
C LEU A 14 -0.68 -4.96 0.66
N ARG A 15 -0.55 -3.69 1.06
CA ARG A 15 -1.50 -3.03 1.98
C ARG A 15 -2.87 -2.86 1.36
N VAL A 16 -2.94 -2.44 0.10
CA VAL A 16 -4.20 -2.30 -0.64
C VAL A 16 -4.93 -3.63 -0.68
N LYS A 17 -4.24 -4.72 -1.04
CA LYS A 17 -4.81 -6.08 -1.03
C LYS A 17 -5.38 -6.45 0.34
N ALA A 18 -4.60 -6.23 1.41
CA ALA A 18 -5.04 -6.58 2.76
C ALA A 18 -6.27 -5.77 3.21
N LEU A 19 -6.34 -4.49 2.88
CA LEU A 19 -7.49 -3.63 3.20
C LEU A 19 -8.74 -3.99 2.38
N SER A 20 -8.59 -4.39 1.12
CA SER A 20 -9.69 -4.91 0.30
C SER A 20 -10.28 -6.18 0.92
N ILE A 21 -9.44 -7.14 1.32
CA ILE A 21 -9.87 -8.36 2.03
C ILE A 21 -10.60 -8.01 3.33
N GLN A 22 -10.10 -7.04 4.10
CA GLN A 22 -10.77 -6.56 5.31
C GLN A 22 -12.17 -6.04 4.99
N GLN A 23 -12.27 -5.16 3.99
CA GLN A 23 -13.52 -4.50 3.63
C GLN A 23 -14.56 -5.51 3.17
N GLU A 24 -14.19 -6.46 2.32
CA GLU A 24 -15.07 -7.54 1.86
C GLU A 24 -15.55 -8.42 3.02
N THR A 25 -14.65 -8.72 3.96
CA THR A 25 -14.97 -9.49 5.16
C THR A 25 -15.95 -8.73 6.05
N MET A 26 -15.70 -7.44 6.32
CA MET A 26 -16.59 -6.60 7.12
C MET A 26 -17.96 -6.44 6.46
N ASN A 27 -18.01 -6.23 5.14
CA ASN A 27 -19.27 -6.20 4.38
C ASN A 27 -20.04 -7.52 4.51
N SER A 28 -19.34 -8.66 4.50
CA SER A 28 -19.97 -9.96 4.74
C SER A 28 -20.47 -10.13 6.17
N ILE A 29 -19.76 -9.60 7.17
CA ILE A 29 -20.16 -9.66 8.58
C ILE A 29 -21.42 -8.84 8.79
N GLU A 30 -21.44 -7.59 8.32
CA GLU A 30 -22.60 -6.69 8.44
C GLU A 30 -23.85 -7.29 7.79
N ARG A 31 -23.71 -7.91 6.60
CA ARG A 31 -24.83 -8.59 5.92
C ARG A 31 -25.35 -9.81 6.71
N LYS A 32 -24.45 -10.59 7.32
CA LYS A 32 -24.82 -11.84 8.03
C LYS A 32 -25.28 -11.60 9.46
N LEU A 33 -24.86 -10.49 10.07
CA LEU A 33 -25.19 -10.10 11.43
C LEU A 33 -25.85 -8.70 11.44
N PRO A 34 -27.06 -8.56 10.87
CA PRO A 34 -27.73 -7.25 10.73
C PRO A 34 -28.15 -6.61 12.07
N HIS A 35 -28.00 -7.33 13.18
CA HIS A 35 -28.34 -6.86 14.53
C HIS A 35 -27.16 -6.21 15.25
N LEU A 36 -25.96 -6.17 14.66
CA LEU A 36 -24.80 -5.52 15.27
C LEU A 36 -25.03 -4.02 15.37
N SER A 37 -24.66 -3.45 16.52
CA SER A 37 -24.69 -2.00 16.71
C SER A 37 -23.49 -1.33 16.02
N ASP A 38 -23.58 -0.01 15.79
CA ASP A 38 -22.45 0.80 15.31
C ASP A 38 -21.18 0.62 16.15
N ARG A 39 -21.34 0.39 17.45
CA ARG A 39 -20.22 0.14 18.37
C ARG A 39 -19.57 -1.19 18.06
N ASP A 40 -20.35 -2.25 17.84
CA ASP A 40 -19.83 -3.58 17.55
C ASP A 40 -19.08 -3.59 16.22
N ILE A 41 -19.64 -2.93 15.20
CA ILE A 41 -18.98 -2.75 13.89
C ILE A 41 -17.65 -2.02 14.03
N LYS A 42 -17.57 -0.97 14.85
CA LYS A 42 -16.30 -0.25 15.11
C LYS A 42 -15.27 -1.13 15.82
N VAL A 43 -15.71 -1.92 16.81
CA VAL A 43 -14.84 -2.84 17.55
C VAL A 43 -14.29 -3.90 16.59
N LEU A 44 -15.15 -4.53 15.78
CA LEU A 44 -14.73 -5.50 14.76
C LEU A 44 -13.74 -4.90 13.78
N ASN A 45 -14.04 -3.73 13.20
CA ASN A 45 -13.12 -3.02 12.31
C ASN A 45 -11.74 -2.76 12.95
N LYS A 46 -11.72 -2.39 14.24
CA LYS A 46 -10.48 -2.18 14.97
C LYS A 46 -9.69 -3.48 15.13
N HIS A 47 -10.35 -4.57 15.50
CA HIS A 47 -9.68 -5.86 15.68
C HIS A 47 -9.17 -6.45 14.36
N THR A 48 -9.98 -6.42 13.29
CA THR A 48 -9.56 -6.90 11.97
C THR A 48 -8.38 -6.10 11.43
N LYS A 49 -8.41 -4.76 11.58
CA LYS A 49 -7.28 -3.90 11.20
C LYS A 49 -6.03 -4.21 12.04
N SER A 50 -6.19 -4.48 13.33
CA SER A 50 -5.08 -4.87 14.21
C SER A 50 -4.43 -6.19 13.77
N ILE A 51 -5.25 -7.20 13.43
CA ILE A 51 -4.77 -8.49 12.91
C ILE A 51 -3.96 -8.28 11.63
N ILE A 52 -4.51 -7.52 10.68
CA ILE A 52 -3.83 -7.21 9.41
C ILE A 52 -2.51 -6.50 9.66
N ASN A 53 -2.50 -5.47 10.51
CA ASN A 53 -1.27 -4.73 10.81
C ASN A 53 -0.19 -5.60 11.45
N GLN A 54 -0.58 -6.53 12.33
CA GLN A 54 0.35 -7.49 12.93
C GLN A 54 0.89 -8.47 11.88
N LEU A 55 0.00 -9.03 11.04
CA LEU A 55 0.38 -9.95 9.98
C LEU A 55 1.30 -9.30 8.93
N LEU A 56 1.07 -8.04 8.59
CA LEU A 56 1.84 -7.31 7.58
C LEU A 56 3.20 -6.80 8.08
N LYS A 57 3.44 -6.78 9.40
CA LYS A 57 4.66 -6.20 9.96
C LYS A 57 5.93 -6.86 9.41
N ASP A 58 6.01 -8.18 9.51
CA ASP A 58 7.21 -8.94 9.14
C ASP A 58 7.36 -9.06 7.61
N PRO A 59 6.30 -9.32 6.81
CA PRO A 59 6.40 -9.28 5.35
C PRO A 59 6.86 -7.92 4.81
N ILE A 60 6.41 -6.81 5.40
CA ILE A 60 6.88 -5.47 5.00
C ILE A 60 8.34 -5.26 5.36
N LEU A 61 8.80 -5.76 6.51
CA LEU A 61 10.21 -5.70 6.89
C LEU A 61 11.05 -6.51 5.90
N GLN A 62 10.63 -7.74 5.60
CA GLN A 62 11.30 -8.61 4.65
C GLN A 62 11.36 -8.01 3.24
N ALA A 63 10.27 -7.44 2.73
CA ALA A 63 10.29 -6.75 1.44
C ALA A 63 11.37 -5.65 1.38
N LYS A 64 11.58 -4.91 2.46
CA LYS A 64 12.64 -3.87 2.54
C LYS A 64 14.04 -4.47 2.57
N GLU A 65 14.24 -5.58 3.28
CA GLU A 65 15.51 -6.28 3.35
C GLU A 65 15.88 -6.89 1.99
N LEU A 66 14.94 -7.57 1.33
CA LEU A 66 15.10 -8.10 -0.03
C LEU A 66 15.49 -7.00 -1.02
N ALA A 67 14.84 -5.84 -0.95
CA ALA A 67 15.13 -4.68 -1.80
C ALA A 67 16.53 -4.07 -1.61
N ALA A 68 17.19 -4.36 -0.48
CA ALA A 68 18.55 -3.91 -0.18
C ALA A 68 19.63 -4.95 -0.52
N GLY A 69 19.23 -6.16 -0.90
CA GLY A 69 20.13 -7.27 -1.24
C GLY A 69 20.72 -7.17 -2.65
N PRO A 70 21.73 -8.01 -2.96
CA PRO A 70 22.34 -8.07 -4.29
C PRO A 70 21.36 -8.55 -5.38
N ASP A 71 20.40 -9.42 -5.00
CA ASP A 71 19.41 -10.03 -5.91
C ASP A 71 18.02 -9.38 -5.77
N ALA A 72 17.99 -8.07 -5.47
CA ALA A 72 16.77 -7.36 -5.09
C ALA A 72 15.62 -7.48 -6.11
N GLU A 73 15.92 -7.45 -7.41
CA GLU A 73 14.91 -7.52 -8.47
C GLU A 73 14.21 -8.88 -8.49
N GLU A 74 14.98 -9.97 -8.58
CA GLU A 74 14.42 -11.34 -8.60
C GLU A 74 13.68 -11.67 -7.30
N ALA A 75 14.23 -11.25 -6.15
CA ALA A 75 13.60 -11.49 -4.86
C ALA A 75 12.27 -10.73 -4.70
N LEU A 76 12.20 -9.47 -5.16
CA LEU A 76 10.96 -8.70 -5.13
C LEU A 76 9.93 -9.24 -6.13
N ASP A 77 10.36 -9.69 -7.30
CA ASP A 77 9.46 -10.35 -8.27
C ASP A 77 8.83 -11.61 -7.70
N LEU A 78 9.62 -12.44 -7.00
CA LEU A 78 9.10 -13.61 -6.31
C LEU A 78 8.14 -13.21 -5.19
N PHE A 79 8.46 -12.17 -4.41
CA PHE A 79 7.58 -11.65 -3.37
C PHE A 79 6.23 -11.18 -3.95
N VAL A 80 6.26 -10.44 -5.05
CA VAL A 80 5.06 -9.98 -5.77
C VAL A 80 4.19 -11.16 -6.21
N LYS A 81 4.80 -12.23 -6.75
CA LYS A 81 4.11 -13.46 -7.15
C LYS A 81 3.51 -14.23 -5.98
N ILE A 82 4.26 -14.39 -4.89
CA ILE A 82 3.78 -15.07 -3.66
C ILE A 82 2.54 -14.38 -3.13
N PHE A 83 2.55 -13.05 -3.10
CA PHE A 83 1.41 -12.28 -2.64
C PHE A 83 0.37 -12.01 -3.73
N ASN A 84 0.62 -12.39 -4.99
CA ASN A 84 -0.26 -12.16 -6.15
C ASN A 84 -0.77 -10.71 -6.18
N ILE A 85 0.16 -9.76 -6.32
CA ILE A 85 -0.05 -8.31 -6.26
C ILE A 85 0.48 -7.57 -7.50
N GLU A 86 0.81 -8.26 -8.59
CA GLU A 86 1.40 -7.73 -9.83
C GLU A 86 0.60 -6.54 -10.38
N GLN A 87 -0.71 -6.73 -10.55
CA GLN A 87 -1.60 -5.69 -11.09
C GLN A 87 -1.65 -4.47 -10.16
N LEU A 88 -1.75 -4.72 -8.86
CA LEU A 88 -1.78 -3.66 -7.85
C LEU A 88 -0.46 -2.88 -7.83
N VAL A 89 0.68 -3.54 -8.01
CA VAL A 89 1.99 -2.86 -8.13
C VAL A 89 2.01 -1.95 -9.34
N ALA A 90 1.58 -2.44 -10.51
CA ALA A 90 1.51 -1.63 -11.72
C ALA A 90 0.60 -0.39 -11.56
N GLU A 91 -0.53 -0.53 -10.87
CA GLU A 91 -1.41 0.59 -10.53
C GLU A 91 -0.71 1.61 -9.62
N GLN A 92 0.01 1.14 -8.59
CA GLN A 92 0.75 2.02 -7.68
C GLN A 92 1.89 2.78 -8.39
N GLU A 93 2.52 2.19 -9.39
CA GLU A 93 3.56 2.86 -10.19
C GLU A 93 2.98 3.91 -11.14
N GLY A 94 1.83 3.62 -11.75
CA GLY A 94 1.08 4.56 -12.61
C GLY A 94 0.60 5.80 -11.84
N MET A 95 0.17 5.64 -10.59
CA MET A 95 -0.25 6.75 -9.72
C MET A 95 0.93 7.71 -9.43
N LYS A 96 2.13 7.18 -9.15
CA LYS A 96 3.33 8.00 -8.90
C LYS A 96 3.71 8.87 -10.11
N THR A 97 3.62 8.31 -11.31
CA THR A 97 3.96 9.03 -12.55
C THR A 97 2.97 10.16 -12.85
N ALA A 98 1.71 10.03 -12.42
CA ALA A 98 0.71 11.09 -12.51
C ALA A 98 0.93 12.21 -11.48
N GLU A 99 1.26 11.88 -10.23
CA GLU A 99 1.51 12.85 -9.15
C GLU A 99 2.76 13.71 -9.42
N THR A 100 3.83 13.10 -9.95
CA THR A 100 5.09 13.82 -10.22
C THR A 100 4.95 14.89 -11.32
N LYS A 101 3.94 14.77 -12.19
CA LYS A 101 3.66 15.76 -13.25
C LYS A 101 2.91 17.00 -12.77
N GLN A 102 2.18 16.92 -11.65
CA GLN A 102 1.36 18.05 -11.16
C GLN A 102 2.14 19.05 -10.30
N VAL A 103 3.32 18.69 -9.77
CA VAL A 103 4.08 19.54 -8.82
C VAL A 103 5.07 20.51 -9.52
N LYS A 104 5.28 20.41 -10.84
CA LYS A 104 6.13 21.37 -11.59
C LYS A 104 5.33 22.56 -12.12
N VAL A 105 4.96 23.50 -11.25
CA VAL A 105 4.53 24.85 -11.66
C VAL A 105 5.72 25.79 -11.46
N PRO A 106 6.30 26.41 -12.50
CA PRO A 106 7.33 27.43 -12.33
C PRO A 106 6.68 28.71 -11.80
N SER A 107 7.14 29.21 -10.64
CA SER A 107 6.77 30.53 -10.16
C SER A 107 7.45 31.61 -11.03
N PRO A 108 6.71 32.59 -11.57
CA PRO A 108 7.32 33.74 -12.23
C PRO A 108 8.05 34.60 -11.19
N GLN A 109 9.34 34.87 -11.44
CA GLN A 109 10.09 35.89 -10.70
C GLN A 109 9.42 37.25 -10.91
N ALA A 110 8.83 37.79 -9.85
CA ALA A 110 8.43 39.19 -9.81
C ALA A 110 9.68 40.04 -9.52
N SER A 111 10.25 40.60 -10.58
CA SER A 111 11.22 41.68 -10.53
C SER A 111 10.54 42.92 -9.96
N PHE A 112 10.97 43.38 -8.80
CA PHE A 112 10.77 44.76 -8.37
C PHE A 112 12.11 45.36 -8.01
N GLN A 113 12.41 46.47 -8.67
CA GLN A 113 13.60 47.28 -8.51
C GLN A 113 13.17 48.72 -8.83
N PRO A 114 13.83 49.72 -8.23
CA PRO A 114 13.84 50.08 -6.81
C PRO A 114 12.69 51.02 -6.40
#